data_AF-H6C7V0-F1
#
_entry.id   AF-H6C7V0-F1
#
_cell.length_a   1.000
_cell.length_b   1.000
_cell.length_c   1.000
_cell.angle_alpha   90.00
_cell.angle_beta   90.00
_cell.angle_gamma   90.00
#
_symmetry.space_group_name_H-M   'P 1'
#
loop_
_entity.id
_entity.type
_entity.pdbx_description
1 polymer ?
#
loop_
_entity_poly.entity_id
_entity_poly.type
_entity_poly.pdbx_seq_one_letter_code
_entity_poly.pdbx_strand_id
1 'polypeptide(L)'
;MCPPQGYAAALGPRLSAMAKDRPSTPAIHTFGFGYKIESHLMQSIAEVGNGNYSFIPDAGMIGTVFVHAVANLFATMGTSATLELNTSKRATLNATAGLASTWDERRKALKLELGNIQYGQTRDVVIECPGIAREASIHAYLNYKLPNGQSQAAGSQESFEKKTALDRATVDYHKSRAAICGFLSSLFPLQPNGELGVIRGINEMAQAHSRLNSIIASIQSLSTKNDPRVKSLLQDLKGDEPAGQVTKALILMSEKKENYWEKWGRHYLPSLLHAHQRQMCNSFKEPGPLMYGKESPLFLSYRDKLDLTFDTLPQPTPSLPQRQLPIYSEDGSSTGTRSERHRSVTMSEYRSSEAPCFGGMSRIILANGSAIPIVTLQAGMSVWTPNGARKVIAVVKTRISSKAGQTLCRIGELLVTPYHPLLQNGSWVFPQDVAETTESCRSSVFSVLLAPSRDPADHAIKIGGQVCVTLGHGVVAGPEDDVRAHAFFGNHRRVALGLLQLPKGGSGHFRCSGVKRDPVSGLVCGFKGVRDDKTLLNTASQNCPSVMLGLNVMHDGLGR
;
A
#
# COMPACT_ATOMS: atom_id res chain seq x y z
N MET A 1 -0.32 30.00 -17.12
CA MET A 1 0.89 29.85 -17.96
C MET A 1 2.00 29.24 -17.11
N CYS A 2 2.77 28.30 -17.67
CA CYS A 2 3.93 27.71 -17.00
C CYS A 2 5.03 28.79 -16.82
N PRO A 3 5.71 28.89 -15.67
CA PRO A 3 6.83 29.83 -15.52
C PRO A 3 7.93 29.53 -16.56
N PRO A 4 8.53 30.55 -17.21
CA PRO A 4 9.59 30.34 -18.20
C PRO A 4 10.78 29.52 -17.68
N GLN A 5 11.06 29.63 -16.38
CA GLN A 5 12.14 28.92 -15.69
C GLN A 5 11.74 27.55 -15.12
N GLY A 6 10.49 27.10 -15.28
CA GLY A 6 9.95 25.89 -14.64
C GLY A 6 9.31 26.16 -13.27
N TYR A 7 8.51 25.20 -12.77
CA TYR A 7 7.76 25.38 -11.53
C TYR A 7 8.66 25.30 -10.30
N ALA A 8 9.57 24.33 -10.26
CA ALA A 8 10.43 24.12 -9.11
C ALA A 8 11.37 25.31 -8.88
N ALA A 9 12.01 25.80 -9.95
CA ALA A 9 12.90 26.96 -9.91
C ALA A 9 12.17 28.27 -9.55
N ALA A 10 10.90 28.41 -9.95
CA ALA A 10 10.08 29.57 -9.58
C ALA A 10 9.60 29.52 -8.11
N LEU A 11 9.38 28.31 -7.57
CA LEU A 11 8.80 28.11 -6.24
C LEU A 11 9.79 28.37 -5.10
N GLY A 12 11.03 27.93 -5.23
CA GLY A 12 12.06 28.06 -4.19
C GLY A 12 12.30 29.49 -3.67
N PRO A 13 12.51 30.49 -4.56
CA PRO A 13 12.65 31.89 -4.16
C PRO A 13 11.41 32.44 -3.45
N ARG A 14 10.21 32.03 -3.86
CA ARG A 14 8.95 32.46 -3.24
C ARG A 14 8.80 31.91 -1.83
N LEU A 15 9.12 30.63 -1.62
CA LEU A 15 9.12 30.02 -0.29
C LEU A 15 10.16 30.66 0.62
N SER A 16 11.36 30.94 0.09
CA SER A 16 12.43 31.64 0.83
C SER A 16 12.05 33.06 1.22
N ALA A 17 11.39 33.81 0.33
CA ALA A 17 10.87 35.14 0.65
C ALA A 17 9.79 35.07 1.74
N MET A 18 8.82 34.15 1.59
CA MET A 18 7.77 33.95 2.58
C MET A 18 8.30 33.53 3.95
N ALA A 19 9.41 32.79 4.02
CA ALA A 19 10.06 32.39 5.26
C ALA A 19 10.63 33.58 6.07
N LYS A 20 10.84 34.74 5.44
CA LYS A 20 11.29 35.97 6.14
C LYS A 20 10.14 36.68 6.83
N ASP A 21 8.95 36.63 6.21
CA ASP A 21 7.79 37.42 6.64
C ASP A 21 6.79 36.60 7.49
N ARG A 22 6.93 35.26 7.52
CA ARG A 22 6.01 34.37 8.22
C ARG A 22 6.74 33.45 9.22
N PRO A 23 6.11 33.15 10.38
CA PRO A 23 6.69 32.24 11.38
C PRO A 23 7.02 30.84 10.82
N SER A 24 6.16 30.34 9.94
CA SER A 24 6.29 29.03 9.30
C SER A 24 5.96 29.09 7.81
N THR A 25 6.73 28.35 7.00
CA THR A 25 6.38 28.06 5.62
C THR A 25 5.59 26.74 5.56
N PRO A 26 4.54 26.64 4.74
CA PRO A 26 3.79 25.40 4.57
C PRO A 26 4.63 24.37 3.83
N ALA A 27 4.50 23.10 4.23
CA ALA A 27 5.03 21.99 3.46
C ALA A 27 4.11 21.70 2.25
N ILE A 28 4.69 21.35 1.10
CA ILE A 28 3.92 21.01 -0.11
C ILE A 28 4.07 19.52 -0.38
N HIS A 29 2.97 18.78 -0.19
CA HIS A 29 2.88 17.36 -0.50
C HIS A 29 2.18 17.18 -1.86
N THR A 30 2.66 16.24 -2.67
CA THR A 30 2.12 15.98 -4.00
C THR A 30 1.61 14.54 -4.10
N PHE A 31 0.44 14.35 -4.69
CA PHE A 31 -0.21 13.04 -4.83
C PHE A 31 -0.54 12.79 -6.30
N GLY A 32 0.20 11.88 -6.93
CA GLY A 32 0.03 11.56 -8.35
C GLY A 32 -0.98 10.44 -8.55
N PHE A 33 -2.09 10.72 -9.23
CA PHE A 33 -3.15 9.75 -9.50
C PHE A 33 -3.10 9.20 -10.94
N GLY A 34 -3.05 7.88 -11.06
CA GLY A 34 -3.02 7.19 -12.36
C GLY A 34 -1.68 7.36 -13.09
N TYR A 35 -1.65 6.98 -14.37
CA TYR A 35 -0.40 6.79 -15.13
C TYR A 35 -0.05 7.92 -16.10
N LYS A 36 -0.93 8.92 -16.26
CA LYS A 36 -0.72 10.11 -17.11
C LYS A 36 -0.32 11.31 -16.26
N ILE A 37 0.80 11.18 -15.55
CA ILE A 37 1.29 12.19 -14.59
C ILE A 37 2.77 12.51 -14.82
N GLU A 38 3.16 13.74 -14.48
CA GLU A 38 4.57 14.16 -14.46
C GLU A 38 5.17 13.94 -13.06
N SER A 39 5.36 12.67 -12.68
CA SER A 39 5.82 12.31 -11.33
C SER A 39 7.14 12.96 -10.92
N HIS A 40 8.05 13.17 -11.87
CA HIS A 40 9.34 13.84 -11.65
C HIS A 40 9.15 15.32 -11.26
N LEU A 41 8.25 16.04 -11.95
CA LEU A 41 7.89 17.41 -11.60
C LEU A 41 7.20 17.46 -10.22
N MET A 42 6.26 16.54 -9.98
CA MET A 42 5.58 16.43 -8.69
C MET A 42 6.55 16.15 -7.53
N GLN A 43 7.58 15.33 -7.78
CA GLN A 43 8.67 15.09 -6.85
C GLN A 43 9.46 16.39 -6.61
N SER A 44 9.90 17.10 -7.66
CA SER A 44 10.62 18.36 -7.52
C SER A 44 9.85 19.42 -6.72
N ILE A 45 8.53 19.55 -6.97
CA ILE A 45 7.67 20.47 -6.20
C ILE A 45 7.62 20.05 -4.73
N ALA A 46 7.49 18.75 -4.44
CA ALA A 46 7.48 18.26 -3.06
C ALA A 46 8.82 18.47 -2.36
N GLU A 47 9.95 18.24 -3.04
CA GLU A 47 11.29 18.47 -2.49
C GLU A 47 11.52 19.96 -2.18
N VAL A 48 11.23 20.86 -3.12
CA VAL A 48 11.34 22.33 -2.93
C VAL A 48 10.41 22.80 -1.81
N GLY A 49 9.21 22.25 -1.73
CA GLY A 49 8.23 22.54 -0.68
C GLY A 49 8.44 21.74 0.60
N ASN A 50 9.53 21.00 0.75
CA ASN A 50 9.84 20.17 1.92
C ASN A 50 8.73 19.18 2.34
N GLY A 51 7.91 18.73 1.41
CA GLY A 51 6.87 17.73 1.61
C GLY A 51 7.18 16.40 0.92
N ASN A 52 6.13 15.60 0.75
CA ASN A 52 6.24 14.22 0.28
C ASN A 52 5.53 14.04 -1.06
N TYR A 53 6.14 13.32 -2.00
CA TYR A 53 5.45 12.80 -3.18
C TYR A 53 4.91 11.40 -2.89
N SER A 54 3.70 11.11 -3.33
CA SER A 54 3.10 9.78 -3.21
C SER A 54 2.35 9.38 -4.47
N PHE A 55 2.58 8.14 -4.92
CA PHE A 55 1.98 7.59 -6.13
C PHE A 55 0.75 6.75 -5.81
N ILE A 56 -0.34 7.00 -6.53
CA ILE A 56 -1.63 6.33 -6.38
C ILE A 56 -2.01 5.75 -7.75
N PRO A 57 -1.76 4.45 -8.01
CA PRO A 57 -1.99 3.84 -9.32
C PRO A 57 -3.49 3.77 -9.69
N ASP A 58 -4.35 3.58 -8.69
CA ASP A 58 -5.79 3.42 -8.87
C ASP A 58 -6.57 3.88 -7.64
N ALA A 59 -7.89 3.98 -7.79
CA ALA A 59 -8.78 4.54 -6.78
C ALA A 59 -8.84 3.72 -5.48
N GLY A 60 -8.51 2.43 -5.52
CA GLY A 60 -8.44 1.54 -4.35
C GLY A 60 -7.29 1.88 -3.40
N MET A 61 -6.32 2.68 -3.83
CA MET A 61 -5.19 3.13 -3.01
C MET A 61 -5.36 4.54 -2.43
N ILE A 62 -6.37 5.30 -2.87
CA ILE A 62 -6.59 6.69 -2.42
C ILE A 62 -6.73 6.75 -0.90
N GLY A 63 -7.65 5.95 -0.33
CA GLY A 63 -7.94 5.99 1.11
C GLY A 63 -6.69 5.70 1.94
N THR A 64 -5.93 4.68 1.57
CA THR A 64 -4.70 4.32 2.28
C THR A 64 -3.68 5.45 2.25
N VAL A 65 -3.34 5.95 1.06
CA VAL A 65 -2.26 6.93 0.91
C VAL A 65 -2.60 8.23 1.64
N PHE A 66 -3.85 8.70 1.56
CA PHE A 66 -4.28 9.90 2.27
C PHE A 66 -4.37 9.69 3.78
N VAL A 67 -4.90 8.56 4.26
CA VAL A 67 -4.93 8.27 5.70
C VAL A 67 -3.52 8.28 6.27
N HIS A 68 -2.56 7.63 5.62
CA HIS A 68 -1.17 7.61 6.07
C HIS A 68 -0.52 8.99 6.02
N ALA A 69 -0.73 9.76 4.95
CA ALA A 69 -0.20 11.11 4.85
C ALA A 69 -0.72 12.02 5.98
N VAL A 70 -2.04 12.00 6.22
CA VAL A 70 -2.66 12.82 7.27
C VAL A 70 -2.26 12.33 8.67
N ALA A 71 -2.16 11.02 8.89
CA ALA A 71 -1.67 10.46 10.16
C ALA A 71 -0.23 10.91 10.46
N ASN A 72 0.65 10.90 9.47
CA ASN A 72 2.01 11.41 9.63
C ASN A 72 2.05 12.93 9.90
N LEU A 73 1.15 13.70 9.29
CA LEU A 73 1.03 15.13 9.56
C LEU A 73 0.60 15.38 11.01
N PHE A 74 -0.42 14.68 11.51
CA PHE A 74 -0.84 14.78 12.91
C PHE A 74 0.21 14.26 13.90
N ALA A 75 1.10 13.37 13.46
CA ALA A 75 2.23 12.91 14.27
C ALA A 75 3.47 13.83 14.19
N THR A 76 3.42 14.93 13.44
CA THR A 76 4.57 15.84 13.27
C THR A 76 4.84 16.63 14.56
N MET A 77 6.05 16.51 15.08
CA MET A 77 6.54 17.24 16.26
C MET A 77 7.19 18.56 15.86
N GLY A 78 8.04 18.53 14.84
CA GLY A 78 8.80 19.68 14.38
C GLY A 78 8.89 19.74 12.86
N THR A 79 8.93 20.95 12.33
CA THR A 79 9.04 21.25 10.90
C THR A 79 10.39 21.92 10.60
N SER A 80 10.78 21.90 9.32
CA SER A 80 12.02 22.56 8.85
C SER A 80 13.26 22.12 9.64
N ALA A 81 13.33 20.84 9.99
CA ALA A 81 14.44 20.29 10.74
C ALA A 81 15.70 20.26 9.86
N THR A 82 16.80 20.81 10.39
CA THR A 82 18.11 20.79 9.76
C THR A 82 19.14 20.23 10.71
N LEU A 83 20.00 19.34 10.22
CA LEU A 83 21.09 18.77 11.00
C LEU A 83 22.43 19.28 10.47
N GLU A 84 23.19 19.97 11.31
CA GLU A 84 24.54 20.45 11.02
C GLU A 84 25.56 19.53 11.67
N LEU A 85 26.50 19.04 10.87
CA LEU A 85 27.56 18.13 11.30
C LEU A 85 28.93 18.78 11.07
N ASN A 86 29.75 18.81 12.11
CA ASN A 86 31.15 19.20 12.01
C ASN A 86 32.05 18.21 12.74
N THR A 87 33.34 18.24 12.42
CA THR A 87 34.34 17.34 13.02
C THR A 87 35.47 18.15 13.61
N SER A 88 36.02 17.69 14.74
CA SER A 88 37.14 18.36 15.42
C SER A 88 38.44 18.35 14.61
N LYS A 89 38.56 17.43 13.64
CA LYS A 89 39.63 17.36 12.65
C LYS A 89 39.05 17.44 11.25
N ARG A 90 39.86 17.85 10.26
CA ARG A 90 39.44 17.92 8.86
C ARG A 90 39.03 16.53 8.37
N ALA A 91 37.79 16.39 7.91
CA ALA A 91 37.26 15.15 7.36
C ALA A 91 36.29 15.43 6.22
N THR A 92 36.21 14.50 5.27
CA THR A 92 35.18 14.51 4.25
C THR A 92 33.94 13.83 4.82
N LEU A 93 32.80 14.53 4.82
CA LEU A 93 31.52 14.00 5.27
C LEU A 93 30.63 13.78 4.05
N ASN A 94 30.38 12.53 3.70
CA ASN A 94 29.54 12.17 2.58
C ASN A 94 28.16 11.76 3.09
N ALA A 95 27.17 12.63 2.87
CA ALA A 95 25.78 12.28 3.12
C ALA A 95 25.32 11.17 2.18
N THR A 96 24.36 10.38 2.64
CA THR A 96 23.64 9.45 1.76
C THR A 96 23.08 10.19 0.55
N ALA A 97 23.37 9.69 -0.66
CA ALA A 97 22.85 10.28 -1.89
C ALA A 97 21.31 10.37 -1.88
N GLY A 98 20.81 11.52 -2.35
CA GLY A 98 19.39 11.87 -2.33
C GLY A 98 18.92 12.65 -1.09
N LEU A 99 19.69 12.68 -0.01
CA LEU A 99 19.42 13.62 1.08
C LEU A 99 19.90 15.02 0.67
N ALA A 100 19.03 16.03 0.72
CA ALA A 100 19.41 17.39 0.41
C ALA A 100 20.46 17.88 1.42
N SER A 101 21.66 18.18 0.93
CA SER A 101 22.81 18.55 1.75
C SER A 101 23.61 19.67 1.12
N THR A 102 24.15 20.56 1.96
CA THR A 102 25.02 21.66 1.54
C THR A 102 26.22 21.77 2.47
N TRP A 103 27.40 22.05 1.92
CA TRP A 103 28.59 22.37 2.70
C TRP A 103 28.62 23.87 3.03
N ASP A 104 28.66 24.21 4.32
CA ASP A 104 28.86 25.59 4.79
C ASP A 104 30.36 25.81 5.05
N GLU A 105 31.03 26.49 4.12
CA GLU A 105 32.46 26.82 4.23
C GLU A 105 32.80 27.69 5.45
N ARG A 106 31.88 28.56 5.88
CA ARG A 106 32.12 29.46 7.02
C ARG A 106 32.11 28.67 8.32
N ARG A 107 31.16 27.76 8.47
CA ARG A 107 31.03 26.89 9.65
C ARG A 107 31.88 25.62 9.56
N LYS A 108 32.45 25.34 8.39
CA LYS A 108 33.11 24.05 8.06
C LYS A 108 32.22 22.87 8.45
N ALA A 109 30.95 22.96 8.08
CA ALA A 109 29.92 22.03 8.51
C ALA A 109 29.09 21.51 7.33
N LEU A 110 28.75 20.23 7.36
CA LEU A 110 27.77 19.63 6.48
C LEU A 110 26.37 19.89 7.04
N LYS A 111 25.55 20.63 6.29
CA LYS A 111 24.14 20.87 6.63
C LYS A 111 23.24 19.93 5.85
N LEU A 112 22.30 19.29 6.55
CA LEU A 112 21.34 18.33 6.00
C LEU A 112 19.93 18.83 6.24
N GLU A 113 19.10 18.83 5.20
CA GLU A 113 17.68 19.18 5.30
C GLU A 113 16.87 17.90 5.60
N LEU A 114 16.32 17.80 6.81
CA LEU A 114 15.61 16.59 7.29
C LEU A 114 14.09 16.69 7.19
N GLY A 115 13.57 17.90 6.97
CA GLY A 115 12.14 18.13 6.82
C GLY A 115 11.37 18.03 8.13
N ASN A 116 10.27 17.27 8.12
CA ASN A 116 9.45 17.07 9.32
C ASN A 116 9.98 15.90 10.15
N ILE A 117 9.98 16.09 11.47
CA ILE A 117 10.30 15.07 12.47
C ILE A 117 9.04 14.72 13.27
N GLN A 118 8.80 13.43 13.50
CA GLN A 118 7.55 12.91 14.07
C GLN A 118 7.73 12.47 15.53
N TYR A 119 6.64 12.51 16.30
CA TYR A 119 6.58 11.91 17.63
C TYR A 119 6.68 10.38 17.56
N GLY A 120 7.43 9.80 18.51
CA GLY A 120 7.53 8.35 18.67
C GLY A 120 8.28 7.64 17.54
N GLN A 121 9.05 8.39 16.73
CA GLN A 121 9.84 7.81 15.66
C GLN A 121 11.19 8.55 15.48
N THR A 122 12.26 7.77 15.32
CA THR A 122 13.60 8.30 15.03
C THR A 122 13.75 8.72 13.56
N ARG A 123 14.58 9.74 13.36
CA ARG A 123 15.12 10.16 12.06
C ARG A 123 16.61 9.81 12.05
N ASP A 124 16.95 8.80 11.28
CA ASP A 124 18.29 8.21 11.23
C ASP A 124 18.97 8.63 9.93
N VAL A 125 20.22 9.04 9.98
CA VAL A 125 21.00 9.43 8.79
C VAL A 125 22.32 8.67 8.79
N VAL A 126 22.74 8.22 7.60
CA VAL A 126 24.05 7.57 7.41
C VAL A 126 24.98 8.54 6.71
N ILE A 127 26.13 8.79 7.34
CA ILE A 127 27.21 9.63 6.85
C ILE A 127 28.45 8.76 6.71
N GLU A 128 29.05 8.75 5.53
CA GLU A 128 30.34 8.12 5.31
C GLU A 128 31.46 9.12 5.55
N CYS A 129 32.41 8.77 6.41
CA CYS A 129 33.53 9.62 6.79
C CYS A 129 34.85 8.96 6.35
N PRO A 130 35.17 8.89 5.05
CA PRO A 130 36.37 8.22 4.57
C PRO A 130 37.63 8.89 5.11
N GLY A 131 38.57 8.09 5.62
CA GLY A 131 39.87 8.55 6.11
C GLY A 131 39.83 9.39 7.38
N ILE A 132 38.72 9.35 8.13
CA ILE A 132 38.63 10.11 9.39
C ILE A 132 39.58 9.54 10.46
N ALA A 133 40.29 10.43 11.15
CA ALA A 133 41.17 10.07 12.25
C ALA A 133 40.38 9.44 13.41
N ARG A 134 40.93 8.41 14.07
CA ARG A 134 40.22 7.67 15.12
C ARG A 134 39.88 8.56 16.30
N GLU A 135 40.82 9.39 16.70
CA GLU A 135 40.73 10.33 17.80
C GLU A 135 39.90 11.59 17.48
N ALA A 136 39.33 11.68 16.27
CA ALA A 136 38.42 12.77 15.94
C ALA A 136 37.09 12.63 16.70
N SER A 137 36.37 13.73 16.82
CA SER A 137 35.00 13.78 17.31
C SER A 137 34.09 14.38 16.26
N ILE A 138 32.82 13.95 16.26
CA ILE A 138 31.75 14.55 15.47
C ILE A 138 30.81 15.31 16.40
N HIS A 139 30.44 16.52 16.01
CA HIS A 139 29.41 17.30 16.67
C HIS A 139 28.21 17.41 15.74
N ALA A 140 27.03 17.23 16.32
CA ALA A 140 25.76 17.24 15.62
C ALA A 140 24.83 18.28 16.26
N TYR A 141 24.34 19.23 15.48
CA TYR A 141 23.41 20.27 15.91
C TYR A 141 22.12 20.17 15.10
N LEU A 142 21.04 19.78 15.77
CA LEU A 142 19.72 19.73 15.20
C LEU A 142 18.98 21.04 15.49
N ASN A 143 18.51 21.71 14.45
CA ASN A 143 17.61 22.87 14.56
C ASN A 143 16.25 22.51 13.95
N TYR A 144 15.15 22.92 14.57
CA TYR A 144 13.80 22.69 14.04
C TYR A 144 12.82 23.73 14.58
N LYS A 145 11.62 23.81 14.00
CA LYS A 145 10.53 24.68 14.46
C LYS A 145 9.38 23.87 15.02
N LEU A 146 8.83 24.29 16.15
CA LEU A 146 7.59 23.76 16.71
C LEU A 146 6.37 24.29 15.92
N PRO A 147 5.17 23.68 16.08
CA PRO A 147 3.97 24.13 15.37
C PRO A 147 3.57 25.59 15.64
N ASN A 148 3.95 26.15 16.79
CA ASN A 148 3.75 27.55 17.14
C ASN A 148 4.79 28.51 16.51
N GLY A 149 5.70 27.99 15.68
CA GLY A 149 6.77 28.75 15.02
C GLY A 149 8.04 28.95 15.87
N GLN A 150 8.06 28.51 17.13
CA GLN A 150 9.25 28.65 17.98
C GLN A 150 10.38 27.75 17.49
N SER A 151 11.57 28.33 17.35
CA SER A 151 12.79 27.60 17.03
C SER A 151 13.28 26.82 18.25
N GLN A 152 13.72 25.59 18.01
CA GLN A 152 14.34 24.70 18.98
C GLN A 152 15.67 24.21 18.42
N ALA A 153 16.63 23.99 19.31
CA ALA A 153 17.94 23.47 18.95
C ALA A 153 18.41 22.44 19.98
N ALA A 154 19.08 21.39 19.51
CA ALA A 154 19.71 20.38 20.34
C ALA A 154 21.08 20.02 19.77
N GLY A 155 22.10 19.97 20.63
CA GLY A 155 23.46 19.60 20.27
C GLY A 155 23.89 18.31 20.93
N SER A 156 24.70 17.51 20.25
CA SER A 156 25.37 16.34 20.81
C SER A 156 26.76 16.17 20.18
N GLN A 157 27.65 15.48 20.88
CA GLN A 157 29.01 15.19 20.43
C GLN A 157 29.37 13.75 20.78
N GLU A 158 30.08 13.08 19.87
CA GLU A 158 30.64 11.75 20.10
C GLU A 158 32.04 11.59 19.49
N SER A 159 32.82 10.66 20.06
CA SER A 159 34.16 10.29 19.58
C SER A 159 34.11 9.11 18.60
N PHE A 160 34.95 9.13 17.56
CA PHE A 160 35.07 7.99 16.63
C PHE A 160 35.79 6.78 17.25
N GLU A 161 36.49 6.94 18.38
CA GLU A 161 37.03 5.82 19.16
C GLU A 161 35.96 5.04 19.91
N LYS A 162 34.83 5.69 20.23
CA LYS A 162 33.74 5.06 20.97
C LYS A 162 33.03 4.06 20.06
N LYS A 163 33.04 2.78 20.47
CA LYS A 163 32.27 1.75 19.79
C LYS A 163 30.78 2.06 19.91
N THR A 164 30.05 1.87 18.81
CA THR A 164 28.59 2.04 18.81
C THR A 164 27.92 1.06 19.77
N ALA A 165 26.90 1.55 20.48
CA ALA A 165 26.01 0.72 21.30
C ALA A 165 24.84 0.13 20.50
N LEU A 166 24.67 0.55 19.23
CA LEU A 166 23.61 0.03 18.36
C LEU A 166 23.91 -1.43 17.99
N ASP A 167 22.87 -2.26 17.98
CA ASP A 167 23.00 -3.63 17.50
C ASP A 167 23.35 -3.66 16.01
N ARG A 168 24.00 -4.76 15.61
CA ARG A 168 24.50 -4.94 14.25
C ARG A 168 23.38 -4.84 13.21
N ALA A 169 22.18 -5.34 13.52
CA ALA A 169 21.07 -5.34 12.57
C ALA A 169 20.48 -3.94 12.38
N THR A 170 20.45 -3.08 13.41
CA THR A 170 20.11 -1.66 13.27
C THR A 170 21.08 -0.95 12.33
N VAL A 171 22.39 -1.14 12.53
CA VAL A 171 23.42 -0.52 11.67
C VAL A 171 23.29 -1.00 10.23
N ASP A 172 23.21 -2.32 10.03
CA ASP A 172 23.09 -2.91 8.71
C ASP A 172 21.80 -2.44 8.00
N TYR A 173 20.65 -2.38 8.70
CA TYR A 173 19.39 -1.86 8.17
C TYR A 173 19.52 -0.42 7.64
N HIS A 174 20.06 0.49 8.43
CA HIS A 174 20.18 1.90 8.01
C HIS A 174 21.21 2.09 6.89
N LYS A 175 22.32 1.33 6.89
CA LYS A 175 23.29 1.34 5.78
C LYS A 175 22.67 0.82 4.49
N SER A 176 21.91 -0.29 4.55
CA SER A 176 21.20 -0.83 3.40
C SER A 176 20.14 0.15 2.89
N ARG A 177 19.35 0.76 3.78
CA ARG A 177 18.36 1.77 3.43
C ARG A 177 19.00 2.98 2.74
N ALA A 178 20.14 3.44 3.26
CA ALA A 178 20.89 4.54 2.66
C ALA A 178 21.37 4.21 1.23
N ALA A 179 21.93 3.03 1.03
CA ALA A 179 22.32 2.56 -0.31
C ALA A 179 21.13 2.49 -1.28
N ILE A 180 19.95 2.05 -0.81
CA ILE A 180 18.71 2.05 -1.59
C ILE A 180 18.28 3.47 -1.96
N CYS A 181 18.31 4.42 -1.01
CA CYS A 181 17.98 5.82 -1.30
C CYS A 181 18.91 6.40 -2.37
N GLY A 182 20.21 6.15 -2.26
CA GLY A 182 21.19 6.60 -3.26
C GLY A 182 20.96 5.99 -4.64
N PHE A 183 20.63 4.69 -4.67
CA PHE A 183 20.26 4.02 -5.92
C PHE A 183 19.02 4.63 -6.56
N LEU A 184 17.91 4.75 -5.81
CA LEU A 184 16.65 5.27 -6.31
C LEU A 184 16.79 6.73 -6.76
N SER A 185 17.49 7.57 -6.01
CA SER A 185 17.78 8.96 -6.38
C SER A 185 18.55 9.05 -7.70
N SER A 186 19.48 8.12 -7.95
CA SER A 186 20.26 8.11 -9.19
C SER A 186 19.46 7.78 -10.46
N LEU A 187 18.19 7.37 -10.34
CA LEU A 187 17.30 7.14 -11.48
C LEU A 187 16.60 8.43 -11.96
N PHE A 188 16.69 9.50 -11.17
CA PHE A 188 16.02 10.77 -11.40
C PHE A 188 17.05 11.91 -11.31
N PRO A 189 17.92 12.08 -12.33
CA PRO A 189 18.99 13.08 -12.29
C PRO A 189 18.44 14.50 -12.33
N LEU A 190 19.03 15.43 -11.57
CA LEU A 190 18.68 16.84 -11.62
C LEU A 190 19.06 17.44 -12.99
N GLN A 191 18.11 18.11 -13.63
CA GLN A 191 18.31 18.78 -14.91
C GLN A 191 18.75 20.23 -14.73
N PRO A 192 19.30 20.89 -15.77
CA PRO A 192 19.74 22.28 -15.69
C PRO A 192 18.65 23.30 -15.32
N ASN A 193 17.37 22.97 -15.57
CA ASN A 193 16.21 23.78 -15.17
C ASN A 193 15.86 23.64 -13.67
N GLY A 194 16.61 22.85 -12.91
CA GLY A 194 16.38 22.61 -11.48
C GLY A 194 15.24 21.61 -11.19
N GLU A 195 14.69 20.95 -12.21
CA GLU A 195 13.70 19.89 -12.07
C GLU A 195 14.36 18.51 -12.23
N LEU A 196 13.74 17.48 -11.65
CA LEU A 196 14.25 16.12 -11.78
C LEU A 196 13.87 15.54 -13.14
N GLY A 197 14.82 14.84 -13.75
CA GLY A 197 14.60 14.05 -14.95
C GLY A 197 14.23 12.60 -14.65
N VAL A 198 14.21 11.80 -15.70
CA VAL A 198 14.02 10.35 -15.64
C VAL A 198 15.05 9.74 -16.58
N ILE A 199 15.79 8.71 -16.16
CA ILE A 199 16.66 7.96 -17.07
C ILE A 199 15.83 7.30 -18.19
N ARG A 200 16.35 7.33 -19.42
CA ARG A 200 15.62 6.83 -20.60
C ARG A 200 16.46 5.92 -21.49
N GLY A 201 17.79 6.00 -21.38
CA GLY A 201 18.70 5.20 -22.20
C GLY A 201 18.75 3.73 -21.78
N ILE A 202 18.82 2.84 -22.77
CA ILE A 202 18.99 1.39 -22.53
C ILE A 202 20.26 1.12 -21.71
N ASN A 203 21.35 1.83 -21.99
CA ASN A 203 22.61 1.71 -21.26
C ASN A 203 22.49 2.16 -19.80
N GLU A 204 21.80 3.29 -19.55
CA GLU A 204 21.53 3.79 -18.20
C GLU A 204 20.69 2.78 -17.40
N MET A 205 19.68 2.20 -18.05
CA MET A 205 18.84 1.16 -17.47
C MET A 205 19.64 -0.11 -17.17
N ALA A 206 20.54 -0.55 -18.05
CA ALA A 206 21.43 -1.69 -17.79
C ALA A 206 22.35 -1.44 -16.58
N GLN A 207 22.91 -0.23 -16.47
CA GLN A 207 23.71 0.19 -15.32
C GLN A 207 22.87 0.24 -14.03
N ALA A 208 21.62 0.71 -14.10
CA ALA A 208 20.69 0.69 -12.99
C ALA A 208 20.42 -0.74 -12.49
N HIS A 209 20.16 -1.69 -13.40
CA HIS A 209 19.99 -3.11 -13.03
C HIS A 209 21.24 -3.69 -12.37
N SER A 210 22.43 -3.39 -12.90
CA SER A 210 23.71 -3.85 -12.31
C SER A 210 23.90 -3.32 -10.89
N ARG A 211 23.67 -2.03 -10.67
CA ARG A 211 23.75 -1.40 -9.33
C ARG A 211 22.73 -1.99 -8.36
N LEU A 212 21.49 -2.19 -8.80
CA LEU A 212 20.45 -2.82 -7.98
C LEU A 212 20.84 -4.24 -7.57
N ASN A 213 21.34 -5.05 -8.51
CA ASN A 213 21.79 -6.41 -8.23
C ASN A 213 22.96 -6.45 -7.24
N SER A 214 23.89 -5.49 -7.34
CA SER A 214 24.99 -5.35 -6.38
C SER A 214 24.49 -5.04 -4.97
N ILE A 215 23.53 -4.11 -4.84
CA ILE A 215 22.90 -3.78 -3.55
C ILE A 215 22.18 -5.02 -2.99
N ILE A 216 21.38 -5.72 -3.79
CA ILE A 216 20.69 -6.94 -3.36
C ILE A 216 21.71 -7.98 -2.86
N ALA A 217 22.78 -8.23 -3.61
CA ALA A 217 23.82 -9.19 -3.23
C ALA A 217 24.51 -8.78 -1.92
N SER A 218 24.81 -7.49 -1.76
CA SER A 218 25.41 -6.95 -0.53
C SER A 218 24.51 -7.11 0.69
N ILE A 219 23.18 -6.94 0.55
CA ILE A 219 22.25 -7.13 1.66
C ILE A 219 22.06 -8.62 1.97
N GLN A 220 22.05 -9.48 0.94
CA GLN A 220 21.92 -10.93 1.09
C GLN A 220 23.12 -11.61 1.76
N SER A 221 24.31 -10.99 1.69
CA SER A 221 25.52 -11.49 2.34
C SER A 221 25.64 -11.10 3.82
N LEU A 222 24.78 -10.21 4.31
CA LEU A 222 24.76 -9.82 5.72
C LEU A 222 24.35 -11.00 6.62
N SER A 223 25.04 -11.13 7.76
CA SER A 223 24.64 -12.08 8.81
C SER A 223 23.26 -11.75 9.41
N THR A 224 22.85 -10.49 9.31
CA THR A 224 21.59 -9.94 9.82
C THR A 224 20.44 -9.98 8.82
N LYS A 225 20.62 -10.60 7.64
CA LYS A 225 19.62 -10.63 6.54
C LYS A 225 18.21 -11.13 6.93
N ASN A 226 18.12 -11.93 8.00
CA ASN A 226 16.86 -12.47 8.51
C ASN A 226 16.19 -11.58 9.57
N ASP A 227 16.87 -10.52 10.06
CA ASP A 227 16.25 -9.52 10.92
C ASP A 227 15.04 -8.90 10.18
N PRO A 228 13.88 -8.72 10.83
CA PRO A 228 12.68 -8.22 10.20
C PRO A 228 12.86 -6.90 9.43
N ARG A 229 13.74 -6.01 9.90
CA ARG A 229 14.02 -4.70 9.28
C ARG A 229 14.84 -4.86 8.01
N VAL A 230 15.90 -5.66 8.06
CA VAL A 230 16.76 -5.91 6.88
C VAL A 230 15.99 -6.72 5.83
N LYS A 231 15.23 -7.71 6.28
CA LYS A 231 14.39 -8.55 5.42
C LYS A 231 13.32 -7.74 4.70
N SER A 232 12.72 -6.73 5.35
CA SER A 232 11.69 -5.91 4.70
C SER A 232 12.26 -5.10 3.53
N LEU A 233 13.48 -4.56 3.65
CA LEU A 233 14.18 -3.93 2.52
C LEU A 233 14.45 -4.92 1.39
N LEU A 234 14.94 -6.14 1.70
CA LEU A 234 15.14 -7.18 0.69
C LEU A 234 13.85 -7.56 -0.03
N GLN A 235 12.73 -7.59 0.69
CA GLN A 235 11.41 -7.85 0.11
C GLN A 235 11.02 -6.75 -0.86
N ASP A 236 11.22 -5.47 -0.54
CA ASP A 236 10.94 -4.38 -1.48
C ASP A 236 11.79 -4.48 -2.76
N LEU A 237 13.06 -4.88 -2.63
CA LEU A 237 13.99 -5.01 -3.74
C LEU A 237 13.68 -6.22 -4.64
N LYS A 238 13.69 -7.44 -4.07
CA LYS A 238 13.63 -8.73 -4.79
C LYS A 238 12.89 -9.81 -3.99
N GLY A 239 11.73 -9.51 -3.44
CA GLY A 239 10.86 -10.51 -2.82
C GLY A 239 9.95 -11.22 -3.83
N ASP A 240 9.48 -12.42 -3.47
CA ASP A 240 8.45 -13.15 -4.22
C ASP A 240 7.13 -12.37 -4.22
N GLU A 241 6.31 -12.51 -5.27
CA GLU A 241 4.99 -11.87 -5.35
C GLU A 241 4.22 -12.14 -4.04
N PRO A 242 3.88 -11.11 -3.26
CA PRO A 242 3.60 -9.72 -3.61
C PRO A 242 4.74 -8.69 -3.79
N ALA A 243 5.95 -9.03 -3.40
CA ALA A 243 7.03 -8.08 -3.17
C ALA A 243 7.94 -7.92 -4.42
N GLY A 244 9.13 -7.36 -4.26
CA GLY A 244 10.12 -7.20 -5.33
C GLY A 244 9.79 -6.07 -6.32
N GLN A 245 9.03 -5.09 -5.87
CA GLN A 245 8.52 -4.00 -6.73
C GLN A 245 9.65 -3.17 -7.33
N VAL A 246 10.80 -3.02 -6.66
CA VAL A 246 11.92 -2.23 -7.21
C VAL A 246 12.55 -2.91 -8.40
N THR A 247 12.83 -4.23 -8.35
CA THR A 247 13.32 -4.96 -9.53
C THR A 247 12.29 -4.93 -10.65
N LYS A 248 10.99 -5.12 -10.35
CA LYS A 248 9.93 -5.11 -11.36
C LYS A 248 9.75 -3.74 -12.02
N ALA A 249 9.91 -2.66 -11.26
CA ALA A 249 9.76 -1.30 -11.74
C ALA A 249 10.73 -0.96 -12.88
N LEU A 250 11.88 -1.63 -12.96
CA LEU A 250 12.91 -1.36 -13.97
C LEU A 250 12.72 -2.18 -15.26
N ILE A 251 11.71 -3.06 -15.34
CA ILE A 251 11.47 -3.91 -16.51
C ILE A 251 11.00 -3.04 -17.69
N LEU A 252 11.83 -2.96 -18.74
CA LEU A 252 11.50 -2.28 -20.00
C LEU A 252 10.60 -3.13 -20.91
N MET A 253 10.60 -4.45 -20.74
CA MET A 253 9.76 -5.39 -21.49
C MET A 253 9.50 -6.63 -20.64
N SER A 254 8.27 -6.78 -20.17
CA SER A 254 7.82 -7.95 -19.40
C SER A 254 7.46 -9.12 -20.32
N GLU A 255 7.20 -10.29 -19.73
CA GLU A 255 6.70 -11.47 -20.45
C GLU A 255 5.38 -11.21 -21.21
N LYS A 256 4.59 -10.24 -20.75
CA LYS A 256 3.35 -9.79 -21.40
C LYS A 256 3.57 -8.65 -22.40
N LYS A 257 4.82 -8.38 -22.78
CA LYS A 257 5.22 -7.27 -23.67
C LYS A 257 4.86 -5.88 -23.14
N GLU A 258 4.66 -5.73 -21.83
CA GLU A 258 4.43 -4.42 -21.20
C GLU A 258 5.75 -3.82 -20.71
N ASN A 259 5.93 -2.51 -20.90
CA ASN A 259 7.02 -1.74 -20.33
C ASN A 259 6.61 -1.24 -18.93
N TYR A 260 7.10 -1.89 -17.87
CA TYR A 260 6.74 -1.53 -16.50
C TYR A 260 7.38 -0.23 -16.04
N TRP A 261 8.59 0.07 -16.48
CA TRP A 261 9.24 1.35 -16.21
C TRP A 261 8.38 2.53 -16.66
N GLU A 262 7.94 2.50 -17.92
CA GLU A 262 7.09 3.54 -18.49
C GLU A 262 5.66 3.48 -17.96
N LYS A 263 5.12 2.29 -17.68
CA LYS A 263 3.74 2.15 -17.20
C LYS A 263 3.59 2.68 -15.77
N TRP A 264 4.48 2.31 -14.85
CA TRP A 264 4.32 2.63 -13.43
C TRP A 264 5.62 2.81 -12.65
N GLY A 265 6.73 2.18 -13.05
CA GLY A 265 7.99 2.17 -12.31
C GLY A 265 8.55 3.56 -12.05
N ARG A 266 8.64 4.40 -13.10
CA ARG A 266 9.09 5.79 -13.01
C ARG A 266 8.20 6.69 -12.14
N HIS A 267 6.96 6.27 -11.87
CA HIS A 267 6.01 6.99 -11.02
C HIS A 267 6.06 6.49 -9.58
N TYR A 268 6.28 5.20 -9.38
CA TYR A 268 6.33 4.53 -8.09
C TYR A 268 7.65 4.75 -7.34
N LEU A 269 8.80 4.61 -8.01
CA LEU A 269 10.10 4.65 -7.34
C LEU A 269 10.39 5.99 -6.62
N PRO A 270 9.98 7.17 -7.12
CA PRO A 270 10.09 8.42 -6.36
C PRO A 270 9.28 8.41 -5.07
N SER A 271 8.09 7.81 -5.07
CA SER A 271 7.24 7.68 -3.89
C SER A 271 7.90 6.80 -2.82
N LEU A 272 8.55 5.70 -3.25
CA LEU A 272 9.32 4.83 -2.36
C LEU A 272 10.58 5.52 -1.83
N LEU A 273 11.31 6.24 -2.70
CA LEU A 273 12.48 7.02 -2.32
C LEU A 273 12.15 7.98 -1.18
N HIS A 274 11.10 8.78 -1.37
CA HIS A 274 10.61 9.73 -0.38
C HIS A 274 10.22 9.05 0.94
N ALA A 275 9.54 7.89 0.88
CA ALA A 275 9.21 7.10 2.06
C ALA A 275 10.46 6.70 2.86
N HIS A 276 11.55 6.28 2.22
CA HIS A 276 12.77 5.90 2.92
C HIS A 276 13.60 7.09 3.39
N GLN A 277 13.76 8.13 2.57
CA GLN A 277 14.50 9.34 2.94
C GLN A 277 13.85 10.04 4.13
N ARG A 278 12.53 10.18 4.08
CA ARG A 278 11.72 10.78 5.14
C ARG A 278 11.24 9.75 6.15
N GLN A 279 11.68 8.51 6.09
CA GLN A 279 11.25 7.41 6.97
C GLN A 279 9.78 7.51 7.36
N MET A 280 8.88 7.59 6.39
CA MET A 280 7.45 7.74 6.63
C MET A 280 6.73 6.57 6.01
N CYS A 281 5.81 5.98 6.76
CA CYS A 281 4.90 4.99 6.21
C CYS A 281 3.88 5.74 5.34
N ASN A 282 4.00 5.63 4.03
CA ASN A 282 3.15 6.31 3.04
C ASN A 282 2.04 5.40 2.47
N SER A 283 2.15 4.08 2.67
CA SER A 283 1.21 3.08 2.15
C SER A 283 1.30 1.77 2.95
N PHE A 284 0.34 0.85 2.74
CA PHE A 284 0.39 -0.51 3.32
C PHE A 284 1.18 -1.52 2.48
N LYS A 285 1.59 -1.15 1.26
CA LYS A 285 2.00 -2.11 0.21
C LYS A 285 3.43 -2.59 0.40
N GLU A 286 4.34 -1.72 0.80
CA GLU A 286 5.77 -1.99 0.87
C GLU A 286 6.22 -2.36 2.30
N PRO A 287 6.75 -3.57 2.53
CA PRO A 287 7.32 -3.98 3.81
C PRO A 287 8.33 -3.00 4.42
N GLY A 288 9.18 -2.35 3.63
CA GLY A 288 10.18 -1.41 4.14
C GLY A 288 9.55 -0.18 4.81
N PRO A 289 8.74 0.62 4.09
CA PRO A 289 7.96 1.72 4.64
C PRO A 289 7.06 1.37 5.83
N LEU A 290 6.53 0.13 5.89
CA LEU A 290 5.76 -0.36 7.04
C LEU A 290 6.56 -0.41 8.35
N MET A 291 7.90 -0.36 8.29
CA MET A 291 8.75 -0.29 9.48
C MET A 291 8.73 1.09 10.15
N TYR A 292 8.21 2.11 9.48
CA TYR A 292 8.09 3.47 10.00
C TYR A 292 6.75 3.64 10.71
N GLY A 293 6.76 4.33 11.85
CA GLY A 293 5.57 4.61 12.65
C GLY A 293 4.99 3.40 13.40
N LYS A 294 5.50 2.18 13.17
CA LYS A 294 5.00 0.93 13.79
C LYS A 294 5.04 0.91 15.31
N GLU A 295 5.91 1.72 15.92
CA GLU A 295 6.09 1.85 17.36
C GLU A 295 5.62 3.21 17.89
N SER A 296 5.08 4.08 17.03
CA SER A 296 4.56 5.39 17.42
C SER A 296 3.07 5.27 17.78
N PRO A 297 2.68 5.35 19.07
CA PRO A 297 1.29 5.23 19.46
C PRO A 297 0.42 6.34 18.88
N LEU A 298 1.01 7.53 18.69
CA LEU A 298 0.33 8.70 18.13
C LEU A 298 0.00 8.49 16.65
N PHE A 299 0.98 8.06 15.85
CA PHE A 299 0.76 7.76 14.44
C PHE A 299 -0.29 6.66 14.26
N LEU A 300 -0.18 5.56 15.00
CA LEU A 300 -1.13 4.45 14.95
C LEU A 300 -2.54 4.90 15.33
N SER A 301 -2.69 5.70 16.39
CA SER A 301 -3.99 6.23 16.83
C SER A 301 -4.64 7.11 15.76
N TYR A 302 -3.88 8.03 15.15
CA TYR A 302 -4.42 8.89 14.09
C TYR A 302 -4.74 8.10 12.83
N ARG A 303 -3.87 7.19 12.41
CA ARG A 303 -4.12 6.30 11.28
C ARG A 303 -5.44 5.55 11.47
N ASP A 304 -5.62 4.89 12.62
CA ASP A 304 -6.81 4.07 12.88
C ASP A 304 -8.10 4.91 12.95
N LYS A 305 -8.04 6.13 13.51
CA LYS A 305 -9.17 7.07 13.53
C LYS A 305 -9.51 7.61 12.14
N LEU A 306 -8.49 7.96 11.36
CA LEU A 306 -8.66 8.45 9.99
C LEU A 306 -9.16 7.35 9.06
N ASP A 307 -8.68 6.13 9.26
CA ASP A 307 -9.19 4.92 8.61
C ASP A 307 -10.69 4.75 8.86
N LEU A 308 -11.13 4.80 10.12
CA LEU A 308 -12.56 4.72 10.46
C LEU A 308 -13.36 5.89 9.86
N THR A 309 -12.80 7.09 9.91
CA THR A 309 -13.49 8.30 9.42
C THR A 309 -13.65 8.26 7.90
N PHE A 310 -12.61 7.81 7.18
CA PHE A 310 -12.63 7.68 5.72
C PHE A 310 -13.77 6.76 5.27
N ASP A 311 -13.97 5.63 5.95
CA ASP A 311 -15.05 4.68 5.64
C ASP A 311 -16.46 5.31 5.80
N THR A 312 -16.59 6.33 6.64
CA THR A 312 -17.86 7.03 6.93
C THR A 312 -18.09 8.29 6.09
N LEU A 313 -17.12 8.68 5.25
CA LEU A 313 -17.27 9.88 4.42
C LEU A 313 -18.43 9.70 3.40
N PRO A 314 -19.18 10.78 3.11
CA PRO A 314 -20.21 10.73 2.09
C PRO A 314 -19.58 10.43 0.73
N GLN A 315 -20.33 9.78 -0.16
CA GLN A 315 -19.86 9.51 -1.51
C GLN A 315 -19.44 10.81 -2.22
N PRO A 316 -18.30 10.81 -2.95
CA PRO A 316 -17.91 11.98 -3.72
C PRO A 316 -18.96 12.26 -4.79
N THR A 317 -19.34 13.53 -4.94
CA THR A 317 -20.25 13.93 -6.03
C THR A 317 -19.50 13.81 -7.36
N PRO A 318 -19.99 13.02 -8.33
CA PRO A 318 -19.36 12.89 -9.63
C PRO A 318 -19.26 14.25 -10.33
N SER A 319 -18.08 14.59 -10.86
CA SER A 319 -17.83 15.88 -11.53
C SER A 319 -18.07 15.85 -13.03
N LEU A 320 -18.13 14.66 -13.63
CA LEU A 320 -18.48 14.50 -15.05
C LEU A 320 -20.00 14.56 -15.21
N PRO A 321 -20.54 15.05 -16.34
CA PRO A 321 -21.96 14.92 -16.66
C PRO A 321 -22.31 13.46 -16.94
N GLN A 322 -23.59 13.11 -16.72
CA GLN A 322 -24.10 11.78 -17.03
C GLN A 322 -23.90 11.46 -18.51
N ARG A 323 -23.44 10.23 -18.79
CA ARG A 323 -23.16 9.79 -20.16
C ARG A 323 -24.49 9.61 -20.89
N GLN A 324 -24.63 10.26 -22.04
CA GLN A 324 -25.78 10.09 -22.93
C GLN A 324 -25.47 8.93 -23.90
N LEU A 325 -26.28 7.88 -23.89
CA LEU A 325 -26.15 6.74 -24.80
C LEU A 325 -27.28 6.78 -25.84
N PRO A 326 -26.99 6.67 -27.15
CA PRO A 326 -28.02 6.54 -28.16
C PRO A 326 -28.77 5.21 -28.00
N ILE A 327 -30.07 5.25 -28.21
CA ILE A 327 -30.97 4.09 -28.23
C ILE A 327 -31.23 3.76 -29.69
N TYR A 328 -31.08 2.49 -30.05
CA TYR A 328 -31.31 2.01 -31.42
C TYR A 328 -32.54 1.07 -31.43
N SER A 329 -33.37 1.15 -32.47
CA SER A 329 -34.42 0.16 -32.76
C SER A 329 -33.85 -1.11 -33.39
N GLU A 330 -34.69 -2.15 -33.52
CA GLU A 330 -34.31 -3.44 -34.11
C GLU A 330 -33.80 -3.33 -35.57
N ASP A 331 -34.16 -2.25 -36.27
CA ASP A 331 -33.69 -1.92 -37.63
C ASP A 331 -32.39 -1.11 -37.66
N GLY A 332 -31.81 -0.80 -36.49
CA GLY A 332 -30.57 -0.04 -36.36
C GLY A 332 -30.71 1.48 -36.44
N SER A 333 -31.93 2.03 -36.52
CA SER A 333 -32.13 3.49 -36.50
C SER A 333 -32.10 4.06 -35.07
N SER A 334 -31.52 5.26 -34.90
CA SER A 334 -31.40 5.91 -33.59
C SER A 334 -32.75 6.49 -33.15
N THR A 335 -33.38 5.92 -32.13
CA THR A 335 -34.73 6.29 -31.65
C THR A 335 -34.73 7.26 -30.46
N GLY A 336 -33.56 7.55 -29.87
CA GLY A 336 -33.44 8.53 -28.78
C GLY A 336 -32.10 8.46 -28.05
N THR A 337 -32.01 9.12 -26.89
CA THR A 337 -30.87 9.01 -25.97
C THR A 337 -31.34 8.65 -24.56
N ARG A 338 -30.58 7.80 -23.86
CA ARG A 338 -30.75 7.54 -22.41
C ARG A 338 -29.58 8.10 -21.64
N SER A 339 -29.86 8.71 -20.48
CA SER A 339 -28.85 9.14 -19.53
C SER A 339 -28.44 7.98 -18.62
N GLU A 340 -27.16 7.61 -18.65
CA GLU A 340 -26.56 6.65 -17.74
C GLU A 340 -26.16 7.36 -16.45
N ARG A 341 -26.74 6.95 -15.32
CA ARG A 341 -26.43 7.53 -14.00
C ARG A 341 -24.98 7.21 -13.63
N HIS A 342 -24.32 8.16 -12.97
CA HIS A 342 -23.04 7.87 -12.34
C HIS A 342 -23.23 6.80 -11.26
N ARG A 343 -22.30 5.86 -11.24
CA ARG A 343 -22.22 4.80 -10.25
C ARG A 343 -22.17 5.39 -8.84
N SER A 344 -23.05 4.93 -7.95
CA SER A 344 -22.94 5.22 -6.52
C SER A 344 -21.81 4.36 -5.95
N VAL A 345 -20.85 4.99 -5.27
CA VAL A 345 -19.67 4.33 -4.70
C VAL A 345 -19.57 4.74 -3.23
N THR A 346 -19.53 3.77 -2.32
CA THR A 346 -19.26 4.04 -0.90
C THR A 346 -17.76 4.19 -0.64
N MET A 347 -17.36 4.95 0.39
CA MET A 347 -15.93 5.19 0.64
C MET A 347 -15.17 3.91 1.05
N SER A 348 -15.86 2.95 1.66
CA SER A 348 -15.34 1.59 1.88
C SER A 348 -15.04 0.81 0.59
N GLU A 349 -15.68 1.14 -0.55
CA GLU A 349 -15.39 0.52 -1.84
C GLU A 349 -14.08 1.02 -2.45
N TYR A 350 -13.71 2.28 -2.23
CA TYR A 350 -12.36 2.81 -2.50
C TYR A 350 -11.28 2.21 -1.57
N ARG A 351 -11.67 1.29 -0.69
CA ARG A 351 -10.83 0.60 0.29
C ARG A 351 -11.05 -0.92 0.32
N SER A 352 -11.83 -1.49 -0.61
CA SER A 352 -12.26 -2.89 -0.50
C SER A 352 -11.14 -3.88 -0.82
N SER A 353 -10.77 -4.68 0.18
CA SER A 353 -9.78 -5.74 0.04
C SER A 353 -10.39 -7.13 -0.21
N GLU A 354 -11.71 -7.24 -0.38
CA GLU A 354 -12.46 -8.51 -0.25
C GLU A 354 -12.77 -9.28 -1.57
N ALA A 355 -13.36 -10.47 -1.44
CA ALA A 355 -13.64 -11.47 -2.49
C ALA A 355 -15.16 -11.59 -2.80
N PRO A 356 -15.57 -12.03 -4.01
CA PRO A 356 -16.98 -12.26 -4.33
C PRO A 356 -17.56 -13.47 -3.58
N CYS A 357 -18.64 -13.25 -2.81
CA CYS A 357 -19.28 -14.24 -1.94
C CYS A 357 -20.81 -14.05 -1.80
N PHE A 358 -21.50 -15.10 -1.33
CA PHE A 358 -22.95 -15.13 -1.04
C PHE A 358 -23.26 -15.09 0.46
N GLY A 359 -24.41 -14.53 0.85
CA GLY A 359 -24.94 -14.64 2.21
C GLY A 359 -25.32 -16.08 2.55
N GLY A 360 -25.06 -16.53 3.79
CA GLY A 360 -25.22 -17.93 4.20
C GLY A 360 -26.64 -18.51 4.09
N MET A 361 -27.67 -17.65 4.16
CA MET A 361 -29.07 -18.06 4.06
C MET A 361 -29.60 -18.08 2.61
N SER A 362 -28.83 -17.57 1.64
CA SER A 362 -29.19 -17.60 0.23
C SER A 362 -29.38 -19.04 -0.23
N ARG A 363 -30.54 -19.35 -0.82
CA ARG A 363 -30.94 -20.74 -1.13
C ARG A 363 -30.45 -21.17 -2.51
N ILE A 364 -29.54 -22.14 -2.55
CA ILE A 364 -28.99 -22.73 -3.78
C ILE A 364 -29.83 -23.91 -4.25
N ILE A 365 -30.03 -24.03 -5.57
CA ILE A 365 -30.78 -25.13 -6.19
C ILE A 365 -29.87 -26.34 -6.45
N LEU A 366 -30.26 -27.49 -5.91
CA LEU A 366 -29.61 -28.78 -6.13
C LEU A 366 -30.03 -29.39 -7.48
N ALA A 367 -29.28 -30.38 -7.95
CA ALA A 367 -29.56 -31.08 -9.20
C ALA A 367 -30.94 -31.75 -9.25
N ASN A 368 -31.51 -32.12 -8.10
CA ASN A 368 -32.86 -32.70 -7.99
C ASN A 368 -33.98 -31.64 -7.90
N GLY A 369 -33.65 -30.35 -8.10
CA GLY A 369 -34.59 -29.23 -8.04
C GLY A 369 -34.90 -28.72 -6.62
N SER A 370 -34.47 -29.41 -5.57
CA SER A 370 -34.65 -28.93 -4.19
C SER A 370 -33.73 -27.74 -3.89
N ALA A 371 -34.16 -26.85 -2.99
CA ALA A 371 -33.41 -25.66 -2.61
C ALA A 371 -32.93 -25.76 -1.16
N ILE A 372 -31.64 -25.52 -0.90
CA ILE A 372 -31.06 -25.52 0.46
C ILE A 372 -30.31 -24.22 0.76
N PRO A 373 -30.20 -23.75 2.02
CA PRO A 373 -29.32 -22.64 2.35
C PRO A 373 -27.86 -22.95 2.02
N ILE A 374 -27.13 -22.02 1.40
CA ILE A 374 -25.74 -22.26 0.97
C ILE A 374 -24.79 -22.60 2.14
N VAL A 375 -25.08 -22.15 3.36
CA VAL A 375 -24.35 -22.56 4.58
C VAL A 375 -24.43 -24.07 4.87
N THR A 376 -25.39 -24.78 4.28
CA THR A 376 -25.54 -26.24 4.44
C THR A 376 -24.94 -27.03 3.28
N LEU A 377 -24.55 -26.36 2.20
CA LEU A 377 -23.98 -26.99 1.00
C LEU A 377 -22.62 -27.63 1.34
N GLN A 378 -22.39 -28.86 0.87
CA GLN A 378 -21.15 -29.59 1.11
C GLN A 378 -20.51 -30.05 -0.21
N ALA A 379 -19.18 -30.24 -0.16
CA ALA A 379 -18.47 -30.91 -1.24
C ALA A 379 -19.05 -32.31 -1.45
N GLY A 380 -19.20 -32.71 -2.71
CA GLY A 380 -19.82 -33.98 -3.08
C GLY A 380 -21.27 -33.86 -3.57
N MET A 381 -22.00 -32.83 -3.14
CA MET A 381 -23.37 -32.57 -3.59
C MET A 381 -23.39 -32.10 -5.05
N SER A 382 -24.50 -32.32 -5.76
CA SER A 382 -24.69 -31.83 -7.13
C SER A 382 -25.67 -30.67 -7.15
N VAL A 383 -25.29 -29.59 -7.82
CA VAL A 383 -26.10 -28.38 -7.98
C VAL A 383 -26.59 -28.25 -9.41
N TRP A 384 -27.67 -27.50 -9.59
CA TRP A 384 -28.16 -27.13 -10.91
C TRP A 384 -27.21 -26.10 -11.55
N THR A 385 -26.88 -26.29 -12.83
CA THR A 385 -26.23 -25.30 -13.69
C THR A 385 -26.98 -25.22 -15.03
N PRO A 386 -26.79 -24.17 -15.85
CA PRO A 386 -27.47 -24.00 -17.14
C PRO A 386 -27.36 -25.21 -18.08
N ASN A 387 -26.21 -25.90 -18.09
CA ASN A 387 -25.93 -27.01 -18.99
C ASN A 387 -26.12 -28.39 -18.32
N GLY A 388 -26.68 -28.45 -17.11
CA GLY A 388 -26.96 -29.70 -16.40
C GLY A 388 -26.36 -29.78 -15.01
N ALA A 389 -26.59 -30.90 -14.33
CA ALA A 389 -26.13 -31.07 -12.95
C ALA A 389 -24.59 -31.09 -12.86
N ARG A 390 -24.02 -30.39 -11.87
CA ARG A 390 -22.57 -30.41 -11.62
C ARG A 390 -22.22 -30.56 -10.15
N LYS A 391 -21.18 -31.34 -9.90
CA LYS A 391 -20.70 -31.66 -8.54
C LYS A 391 -19.95 -30.48 -7.91
N VAL A 392 -20.25 -30.20 -6.65
CA VAL A 392 -19.52 -29.24 -5.80
C VAL A 392 -18.22 -29.88 -5.34
N ILE A 393 -17.09 -29.22 -5.65
CA ILE A 393 -15.75 -29.66 -5.23
C ILE A 393 -15.37 -29.03 -3.90
N ALA A 394 -15.72 -27.76 -3.72
CA ALA A 394 -15.41 -27.05 -2.49
C ALA A 394 -16.46 -25.97 -2.20
N VAL A 395 -16.67 -25.74 -0.90
CA VAL A 395 -17.39 -24.57 -0.38
C VAL A 395 -16.43 -23.81 0.52
N VAL A 396 -16.30 -22.52 0.27
CA VAL A 396 -15.42 -21.60 0.99
C VAL A 396 -16.27 -20.77 1.93
N LYS A 397 -15.96 -20.80 3.22
CA LYS A 397 -16.59 -19.98 4.25
C LYS A 397 -15.65 -18.85 4.62
N THR A 398 -15.99 -17.63 4.25
CA THR A 398 -15.22 -16.42 4.57
C THR A 398 -15.77 -15.76 5.83
N ARG A 399 -14.95 -15.66 6.86
CA ARG A 399 -15.32 -15.03 8.14
C ARG A 399 -15.24 -13.51 8.00
N ILE A 400 -16.35 -12.84 8.25
CA ILE A 400 -16.42 -11.37 8.30
C ILE A 400 -15.99 -10.91 9.71
N SER A 401 -15.18 -9.85 9.77
CA SER A 401 -14.76 -9.26 11.04
C SER A 401 -15.97 -8.67 11.78
N SER A 402 -16.16 -9.09 13.03
CA SER A 402 -17.32 -8.67 13.85
C SER A 402 -17.36 -7.15 14.12
N LYS A 403 -16.23 -6.45 13.95
CA LYS A 403 -16.14 -4.99 14.15
C LYS A 403 -16.48 -4.17 12.90
N ALA A 404 -16.31 -4.73 11.70
CA ALA A 404 -16.49 -4.00 10.42
C ALA A 404 -17.82 -4.32 9.72
N GLY A 405 -18.36 -5.55 9.88
CA GLY A 405 -19.49 -6.01 9.07
C GLY A 405 -19.15 -6.10 7.58
N GLN A 406 -20.09 -6.57 6.76
CA GLN A 406 -19.97 -6.64 5.31
C GLN A 406 -21.30 -6.21 4.67
N THR A 407 -21.26 -5.28 3.72
CA THR A 407 -22.45 -4.92 2.94
C THR A 407 -22.76 -6.01 1.93
N LEU A 408 -24.01 -6.47 1.90
CA LEU A 408 -24.57 -7.37 0.88
C LEU A 408 -25.69 -6.64 0.12
N CYS A 409 -25.77 -6.89 -1.18
CA CYS A 409 -26.87 -6.47 -2.05
C CYS A 409 -28.01 -7.49 -1.96
N ARG A 410 -29.25 -7.01 -1.85
CA ARG A 410 -30.46 -7.84 -1.91
C ARG A 410 -31.08 -7.77 -3.31
N ILE A 411 -31.26 -8.93 -3.94
CA ILE A 411 -31.89 -9.08 -5.25
C ILE A 411 -32.93 -10.20 -5.14
N GLY A 412 -34.19 -9.80 -4.93
CA GLY A 412 -35.24 -10.72 -4.47
C GLY A 412 -34.80 -11.41 -3.17
N GLU A 413 -34.74 -12.75 -3.20
CA GLU A 413 -34.32 -13.58 -2.07
C GLU A 413 -32.80 -13.81 -1.98
N LEU A 414 -32.02 -13.27 -2.92
CA LEU A 414 -30.57 -13.42 -2.94
C LEU A 414 -29.90 -12.31 -2.11
N LEU A 415 -29.09 -12.72 -1.13
CA LEU A 415 -28.07 -11.87 -0.51
C LEU A 415 -26.69 -12.20 -1.06
N VAL A 416 -25.99 -11.20 -1.59
CA VAL A 416 -24.74 -11.39 -2.33
C VAL A 416 -23.83 -10.16 -2.21
N THR A 417 -22.50 -10.34 -2.22
CA THR A 417 -21.58 -9.21 -2.18
C THR A 417 -21.68 -8.33 -3.44
N PRO A 418 -21.45 -7.00 -3.34
CA PRO A 418 -21.64 -6.04 -4.43
C PRO A 418 -21.02 -6.41 -5.78
N TYR A 419 -19.88 -7.11 -5.78
CA TYR A 419 -19.07 -7.43 -6.97
C TYR A 419 -19.11 -8.91 -7.36
N HIS A 420 -20.13 -9.66 -6.98
CA HIS A 420 -20.27 -11.07 -7.38
C HIS A 420 -21.16 -11.18 -8.62
N PRO A 421 -20.62 -11.50 -9.82
CA PRO A 421 -21.40 -11.48 -11.05
C PRO A 421 -22.64 -12.38 -11.04
N LEU A 422 -23.75 -11.83 -11.52
CA LEU A 422 -25.00 -12.55 -11.78
C LEU A 422 -25.51 -12.25 -13.18
N LEU A 423 -26.31 -13.17 -13.72
CA LEU A 423 -26.94 -13.04 -15.03
C LEU A 423 -28.34 -12.44 -14.86
N GLN A 424 -28.56 -11.28 -15.47
CA GLN A 424 -29.86 -10.62 -15.50
C GLN A 424 -30.15 -10.12 -16.92
N ASN A 425 -31.37 -10.37 -17.41
CA ASN A 425 -31.81 -9.96 -18.75
C ASN A 425 -30.84 -10.33 -19.88
N GLY A 426 -30.19 -11.50 -19.77
CA GLY A 426 -29.24 -12.00 -20.78
C GLY A 426 -27.83 -11.44 -20.69
N SER A 427 -27.53 -10.55 -19.73
CA SER A 427 -26.18 -9.99 -19.53
C SER A 427 -25.66 -10.22 -18.11
N TRP A 428 -24.34 -10.38 -17.99
CA TRP A 428 -23.69 -10.49 -16.68
C TRP A 428 -23.48 -9.10 -16.10
N VAL A 429 -23.95 -8.90 -14.87
CA VAL A 429 -23.92 -7.62 -14.16
C VAL A 429 -23.44 -7.81 -12.72
N PHE A 430 -23.01 -6.73 -12.06
CA PHE A 430 -22.73 -6.77 -10.64
C PHE A 430 -23.99 -6.47 -9.82
N PRO A 431 -24.21 -7.16 -8.68
CA PRO A 431 -25.37 -6.95 -7.82
C PRO A 431 -25.59 -5.50 -7.41
N GLN A 432 -24.51 -4.75 -7.18
CA GLN A 432 -24.59 -3.33 -6.82
C GLN A 432 -25.28 -2.46 -7.87
N ASP A 433 -25.25 -2.89 -9.15
CA ASP A 433 -25.78 -2.10 -10.26
C ASP A 433 -27.30 -2.31 -10.42
N VAL A 434 -27.85 -3.35 -9.78
CA VAL A 434 -29.21 -3.84 -10.02
C VAL A 434 -30.00 -4.13 -8.75
N ALA A 435 -29.38 -4.06 -7.57
CA ALA A 435 -30.03 -4.33 -6.30
C ALA A 435 -30.90 -3.15 -5.83
N GLU A 436 -32.06 -3.49 -5.27
CA GLU A 436 -33.03 -2.52 -4.76
C GLU A 436 -32.63 -2.01 -3.36
N THR A 437 -32.01 -2.87 -2.55
CA THR A 437 -31.62 -2.58 -1.17
C THR A 437 -30.28 -3.24 -0.81
N THR A 438 -29.62 -2.72 0.23
CA THR A 438 -28.39 -3.28 0.79
C THR A 438 -28.55 -3.55 2.28
N GLU A 439 -27.84 -4.56 2.78
CA GLU A 439 -27.92 -5.03 4.16
C GLU A 439 -26.54 -5.23 4.77
N SER A 440 -26.40 -4.89 6.06
CA SER A 440 -25.20 -5.18 6.83
C SER A 440 -25.23 -6.62 7.32
N CYS A 441 -24.32 -7.45 6.82
CA CYS A 441 -24.10 -8.82 7.24
C CYS A 441 -22.93 -8.89 8.23
N ARG A 442 -23.18 -9.47 9.41
CA ARG A 442 -22.13 -9.81 10.39
C ARG A 442 -21.83 -11.32 10.43
N SER A 443 -22.53 -12.09 9.62
CA SER A 443 -22.39 -13.54 9.49
C SER A 443 -21.31 -13.89 8.46
N SER A 444 -20.89 -15.15 8.35
CA SER A 444 -19.96 -15.56 7.29
C SER A 444 -20.63 -15.52 5.90
N VAL A 445 -19.82 -15.29 4.87
CA VAL A 445 -20.24 -15.39 3.46
C VAL A 445 -19.58 -16.59 2.80
N PHE A 446 -20.17 -17.08 1.71
CA PHE A 446 -19.87 -18.37 1.12
C PHE A 446 -19.60 -18.27 -0.38
N SER A 447 -18.62 -19.02 -0.87
CA SER A 447 -18.36 -19.15 -2.32
C SER A 447 -18.22 -20.63 -2.67
N VAL A 448 -18.52 -20.99 -3.91
CA VAL A 448 -18.57 -22.40 -4.37
C VAL A 448 -17.55 -22.60 -5.47
N LEU A 449 -16.89 -23.75 -5.49
CA LEU A 449 -16.10 -24.25 -6.61
C LEU A 449 -16.76 -25.54 -7.11
N LEU A 450 -17.11 -25.57 -8.39
CA LEU A 450 -17.66 -26.75 -9.05
C LEU A 450 -16.57 -27.63 -9.65
N ALA A 451 -16.94 -28.81 -10.14
CA ALA A 451 -16.05 -29.66 -10.92
C ALA A 451 -15.47 -28.85 -12.10
N PRO A 452 -14.26 -29.16 -12.59
CA PRO A 452 -13.67 -28.43 -13.71
C PRO A 452 -14.48 -28.62 -15.00
N SER A 453 -14.67 -27.53 -15.75
CA SER A 453 -15.25 -27.54 -17.10
C SER A 453 -14.51 -26.57 -18.00
N ARG A 454 -14.57 -26.82 -19.31
CA ARG A 454 -14.09 -25.88 -20.34
C ARG A 454 -15.13 -24.81 -20.66
N ASP A 455 -16.42 -25.09 -20.46
CA ASP A 455 -17.50 -24.14 -20.71
C ASP A 455 -17.76 -23.26 -19.47
N PRO A 456 -17.65 -21.92 -19.55
CA PRO A 456 -18.01 -21.03 -18.46
C PRO A 456 -19.46 -21.14 -17.97
N ALA A 457 -20.40 -21.53 -18.84
CA ALA A 457 -21.81 -21.70 -18.46
C ALA A 457 -22.00 -22.83 -17.44
N ASP A 458 -21.13 -23.85 -17.46
CA ASP A 458 -21.12 -24.93 -16.46
C ASP A 458 -20.73 -24.44 -15.05
N HIS A 459 -20.15 -23.23 -14.94
CA HIS A 459 -19.70 -22.63 -13.70
C HIS A 459 -20.62 -21.50 -13.23
N ALA A 460 -21.92 -21.67 -13.51
CA ALA A 460 -22.98 -20.83 -12.98
C ALA A 460 -23.97 -21.69 -12.19
N ILE A 461 -24.49 -21.14 -11.09
CA ILE A 461 -25.44 -21.81 -10.20
C ILE A 461 -26.70 -20.97 -10.06
N LYS A 462 -27.83 -21.61 -9.78
CA LYS A 462 -29.06 -20.92 -9.41
C LYS A 462 -29.15 -20.78 -7.90
N ILE A 463 -29.20 -19.54 -7.40
CA ILE A 463 -29.22 -19.21 -5.97
C ILE A 463 -30.10 -17.98 -5.72
N GLY A 464 -31.03 -18.06 -4.75
CA GLY A 464 -31.96 -16.97 -4.44
C GLY A 464 -32.82 -16.54 -5.63
N GLY A 465 -33.11 -17.47 -6.55
CA GLY A 465 -33.85 -17.20 -7.79
C GLY A 465 -33.00 -16.67 -8.95
N GLN A 466 -31.77 -16.23 -8.70
CA GLN A 466 -30.86 -15.67 -9.71
C GLN A 466 -29.83 -16.69 -10.18
N VAL A 467 -29.24 -16.45 -11.36
CA VAL A 467 -28.10 -17.24 -11.86
C VAL A 467 -26.81 -16.48 -11.57
N CYS A 468 -25.90 -17.07 -10.79
CA CYS A 468 -24.66 -16.42 -10.36
C CYS A 468 -23.44 -17.26 -10.69
N VAL A 469 -22.30 -16.62 -10.91
CA VAL A 469 -21.05 -17.31 -11.26
C VAL A 469 -20.44 -18.01 -10.04
N THR A 470 -19.75 -19.13 -10.22
CA THR A 470 -18.95 -19.79 -9.17
C THR A 470 -17.47 -19.45 -9.29
N LEU A 471 -16.67 -19.80 -8.28
CA LEU A 471 -15.22 -19.72 -8.39
C LEU A 471 -14.72 -20.71 -9.47
N GLY A 472 -13.61 -20.37 -10.12
CA GLY A 472 -12.97 -21.21 -11.13
C GLY A 472 -13.72 -21.27 -12.46
N HIS A 473 -14.46 -20.22 -12.81
CA HIS A 473 -15.47 -20.25 -13.89
C HIS A 473 -14.95 -20.23 -15.33
N GLY A 474 -13.65 -20.30 -15.55
CA GLY A 474 -13.04 -20.37 -16.88
C GLY A 474 -12.85 -19.02 -17.59
N VAL A 475 -13.46 -17.93 -17.13
CA VAL A 475 -13.33 -16.60 -17.76
C VAL A 475 -12.18 -15.83 -17.11
N VAL A 476 -10.96 -16.08 -17.58
CA VAL A 476 -9.72 -15.44 -17.05
C VAL A 476 -9.43 -14.07 -17.66
N ALA A 477 -9.94 -13.84 -18.87
CA ALA A 477 -9.92 -12.60 -19.64
C ALA A 477 -11.11 -12.67 -20.61
N GLY A 478 -11.72 -11.53 -20.94
CA GLY A 478 -12.87 -11.45 -21.84
C GLY A 478 -12.94 -10.09 -22.52
N PRO A 479 -13.94 -9.86 -23.39
CA PRO A 479 -14.29 -8.52 -23.88
C PRO A 479 -14.44 -7.54 -22.70
N GLU A 480 -14.20 -6.25 -22.92
CA GLU A 480 -14.19 -5.23 -21.85
C GLU A 480 -15.48 -5.23 -20.99
N ASP A 481 -16.60 -5.72 -21.54
CA ASP A 481 -17.92 -5.72 -20.90
C ASP A 481 -18.26 -7.01 -20.10
N ASP A 482 -17.45 -8.08 -20.16
CA ASP A 482 -17.75 -9.30 -19.37
C ASP A 482 -17.23 -9.15 -17.93
N VAL A 483 -18.12 -8.73 -17.04
CA VAL A 483 -17.85 -8.50 -15.61
C VAL A 483 -17.33 -9.72 -14.85
N ARG A 484 -17.42 -10.93 -15.43
CA ARG A 484 -16.83 -12.14 -14.84
C ARG A 484 -15.32 -12.22 -15.01
N ALA A 485 -14.75 -11.53 -16.00
CA ALA A 485 -13.35 -11.68 -16.38
C ALA A 485 -12.41 -11.40 -15.20
N HIS A 486 -11.73 -12.45 -14.69
CA HIS A 486 -10.85 -12.31 -13.54
C HIS A 486 -9.71 -13.34 -13.56
N ALA A 487 -8.45 -12.86 -13.49
CA ALA A 487 -7.25 -13.69 -13.66
C ALA A 487 -7.08 -14.82 -12.62
N PHE A 488 -7.54 -14.61 -11.39
CA PHE A 488 -7.57 -15.64 -10.34
C PHE A 488 -8.92 -16.37 -10.25
N PHE A 489 -10.03 -15.67 -9.96
CA PHE A 489 -11.34 -16.30 -9.79
C PHE A 489 -11.87 -17.00 -11.05
N GLY A 490 -11.47 -16.58 -12.25
CA GLY A 490 -11.77 -17.29 -13.49
C GLY A 490 -10.88 -18.51 -13.75
N ASN A 491 -9.77 -18.69 -13.02
CA ASN A 491 -8.86 -19.81 -13.24
C ASN A 491 -9.11 -20.94 -12.25
N HIS A 492 -9.77 -22.01 -12.71
CA HIS A 492 -10.13 -23.17 -11.88
C HIS A 492 -8.94 -23.76 -11.13
N ARG A 493 -7.82 -24.00 -11.82
CA ARG A 493 -6.62 -24.60 -11.23
C ARG A 493 -6.01 -23.73 -10.13
N ARG A 494 -5.91 -22.42 -10.35
CA ARG A 494 -5.38 -21.47 -9.34
C ARG A 494 -6.27 -21.40 -8.11
N VAL A 495 -7.60 -21.36 -8.30
CA VAL A 495 -8.54 -21.41 -7.19
C VAL A 495 -8.38 -22.71 -6.40
N ALA A 496 -8.39 -23.86 -7.09
CA ALA A 496 -8.25 -25.16 -6.43
C ALA A 496 -6.95 -25.26 -5.61
N LEU A 497 -5.81 -24.85 -6.18
CA LEU A 497 -4.52 -24.79 -5.46
C LEU A 497 -4.56 -23.84 -4.26
N GLY A 498 -5.22 -22.68 -4.40
CA GLY A 498 -5.40 -21.73 -3.30
C GLY A 498 -6.25 -22.30 -2.15
N LEU A 499 -7.28 -23.09 -2.47
CA LEU A 499 -8.14 -23.72 -1.46
C LEU A 499 -7.41 -24.82 -0.68
N LEU A 500 -6.51 -25.57 -1.31
CA LEU A 500 -5.71 -26.59 -0.63
C LEU A 500 -4.85 -26.03 0.51
N GLN A 501 -4.56 -24.73 0.51
CA GLN A 501 -3.80 -24.05 1.56
C GLN A 501 -4.67 -23.60 2.75
N LEU A 502 -5.99 -23.76 2.69
CA LEU A 502 -6.91 -23.32 3.73
C LEU A 502 -7.30 -24.48 4.67
N PRO A 503 -7.46 -24.21 5.98
CA PRO A 503 -7.96 -25.22 6.91
C PRO A 503 -9.44 -25.54 6.63
N LYS A 504 -9.84 -26.79 6.89
CA LYS A 504 -11.25 -27.22 6.79
C LYS A 504 -11.98 -27.11 8.13
N GLY A 505 -13.25 -26.75 8.08
CA GLY A 505 -14.19 -26.79 9.20
C GLY A 505 -14.73 -28.18 9.48
N GLY A 506 -15.38 -28.36 10.65
CA GLY A 506 -16.12 -29.59 10.96
C GLY A 506 -17.26 -29.90 9.97
N SER A 507 -17.77 -28.87 9.27
CA SER A 507 -18.74 -29.01 8.16
C SER A 507 -18.10 -29.34 6.80
N GLY A 508 -16.78 -29.52 6.73
CA GLY A 508 -16.04 -29.74 5.48
C GLY A 508 -15.74 -28.49 4.65
N HIS A 509 -16.22 -27.31 5.07
CA HIS A 509 -15.95 -26.03 4.38
C HIS A 509 -14.51 -25.55 4.57
N PHE A 510 -13.90 -24.99 3.53
CA PHE A 510 -12.62 -24.31 3.65
C PHE A 510 -12.81 -22.96 4.35
N ARG A 511 -12.02 -22.68 5.40
CA ARG A 511 -12.14 -21.43 6.16
C ARG A 511 -11.19 -20.38 5.62
N CYS A 512 -11.75 -19.22 5.31
CA CYS A 512 -11.08 -18.08 4.71
C CYS A 512 -11.29 -16.84 5.59
N SER A 513 -10.32 -15.94 5.63
CA SER A 513 -10.42 -14.64 6.29
C SER A 513 -10.26 -13.46 5.31
N GLY A 514 -10.48 -13.71 4.02
CA GLY A 514 -10.35 -12.73 2.94
C GLY A 514 -9.40 -13.20 1.83
N VAL A 515 -9.02 -12.29 0.93
CA VAL A 515 -8.17 -12.62 -0.23
C VAL A 515 -6.76 -12.10 -0.09
N LYS A 516 -5.83 -12.84 -0.72
CA LYS A 516 -4.49 -12.36 -1.03
C LYS A 516 -4.59 -11.63 -2.37
N ARG A 517 -4.10 -10.40 -2.43
CA ARG A 517 -4.00 -9.62 -3.66
C ARG A 517 -2.55 -9.60 -4.09
N ASP A 518 -2.34 -9.65 -5.41
CA ASP A 518 -1.08 -9.32 -6.03
C ASP A 518 -0.88 -7.81 -5.86
N PRO A 519 0.12 -7.37 -5.10
CA PRO A 519 0.29 -5.96 -4.78
C PRO A 519 0.96 -5.18 -5.89
N VAL A 520 1.44 -5.82 -6.96
CA VAL A 520 1.78 -5.10 -8.19
C VAL A 520 0.51 -4.59 -8.86
N SER A 521 -0.45 -5.49 -9.13
CA SER A 521 -1.65 -5.22 -9.93
C SER A 521 -2.89 -4.84 -9.11
N GLY A 522 -2.86 -5.01 -7.79
CA GLY A 522 -4.02 -4.89 -6.91
C GLY A 522 -5.05 -6.02 -7.06
N LEU A 523 -4.87 -6.91 -8.03
CA LEU A 523 -5.82 -7.98 -8.36
C LEU A 523 -5.73 -9.14 -7.38
N VAL A 524 -6.83 -9.85 -7.17
CA VAL A 524 -6.81 -11.04 -6.31
C VAL A 524 -5.93 -12.14 -6.91
N CYS A 525 -5.07 -12.76 -6.10
CA CYS A 525 -4.17 -13.85 -6.50
C CYS A 525 -4.25 -15.09 -5.59
N GLY A 526 -5.03 -15.05 -4.50
CA GLY A 526 -5.14 -16.17 -3.57
C GLY A 526 -6.12 -15.93 -2.43
N PHE A 527 -6.16 -16.87 -1.47
CA PHE A 527 -6.99 -16.78 -0.25
C PHE A 527 -6.12 -16.61 1.01
N LYS A 528 -6.63 -15.89 2.01
CA LYS A 528 -6.04 -15.76 3.35
C LYS A 528 -6.65 -16.81 4.28
N GLY A 529 -5.81 -17.61 4.95
CA GLY A 529 -6.24 -18.57 5.96
C GLY A 529 -6.58 -17.91 7.29
N VAL A 530 -7.50 -18.53 8.04
CA VAL A 530 -7.84 -18.10 9.41
C VAL A 530 -6.69 -18.50 10.35
N ARG A 531 -6.10 -17.55 11.08
CA ARG A 531 -5.15 -17.86 12.16
C ARG A 531 -5.94 -18.39 13.37
N ASP A 532 -5.55 -19.55 13.90
CA ASP A 532 -6.10 -20.06 15.15
C ASP A 532 -5.48 -19.28 16.34
N ASP A 533 -6.29 -18.53 17.08
CA ASP A 533 -5.88 -17.78 18.29
C ASP A 533 -5.39 -18.67 19.46
N LYS A 534 -5.27 -19.99 19.27
CA LYS A 534 -4.84 -20.93 20.31
C LYS A 534 -3.34 -21.20 20.38
N THR A 535 -2.55 -20.83 19.37
CA THR A 535 -1.10 -21.10 19.35
C THR A 535 -0.23 -19.99 19.96
N LEU A 536 -0.82 -18.89 20.44
CA LEU A 536 -0.08 -17.79 21.11
C LEU A 536 -0.06 -17.87 22.64
N LEU A 537 -0.83 -18.78 23.25
CA LEU A 537 -0.91 -18.91 24.72
C LEU A 537 0.05 -19.97 25.31
N ASN A 538 0.62 -20.87 24.51
CA ASN A 538 1.49 -21.95 25.00
C ASN A 538 3.00 -21.71 24.84
N THR A 539 3.42 -20.63 24.18
CA THR A 539 4.86 -20.28 24.03
C THR A 539 5.30 -19.11 24.91
N ALA A 540 4.40 -18.52 25.69
CA ALA A 540 4.70 -17.40 26.59
C ALA A 540 4.94 -17.82 28.06
N SER A 541 4.81 -19.11 28.43
CA SER A 541 4.91 -19.57 29.82
C SER A 541 6.22 -20.27 30.19
N GLN A 542 7.20 -20.37 29.29
CA GLN A 542 8.53 -20.91 29.61
C GLN A 542 9.62 -20.00 29.06
N ASN A 543 9.92 -18.93 29.81
CA ASN A 543 11.19 -18.19 29.89
C ASN A 543 10.94 -16.71 30.23
N CYS A 544 10.58 -16.44 31.47
CA CYS A 544 10.78 -15.13 32.10
C CYS A 544 11.43 -15.35 33.48
N PRO A 545 12.68 -14.90 33.70
CA PRO A 545 13.15 -14.68 35.05
C PRO A 545 12.45 -13.43 35.60
N SER A 546 11.81 -13.59 36.75
CA SER A 546 11.24 -12.51 37.55
C SER A 546 12.26 -11.42 37.81
N VAL A 547 11.99 -10.20 37.37
CA VAL A 547 12.65 -8.99 37.90
C VAL A 547 11.56 -8.13 38.53
N MET A 548 11.52 -8.15 39.86
CA MET A 548 10.74 -7.21 40.66
C MET A 548 11.24 -5.79 40.41
N LEU A 549 10.38 -4.93 39.86
CA LEU A 549 10.58 -3.49 39.88
C LEU A 549 10.03 -2.95 41.20
N GLY A 550 10.93 -2.66 42.13
CA GLY A 550 10.64 -1.87 43.32
C GLY A 550 10.32 -0.42 42.94
N LEU A 551 9.13 0.03 43.33
CA LEU A 551 8.76 1.44 43.36
C LEU A 551 9.54 2.13 44.48
N ASN A 552 10.45 3.05 44.14
CA ASN A 552 10.93 4.08 45.05
C ASN A 552 10.15 5.37 44.78
N VAL A 553 9.28 5.72 45.73
CA VAL A 553 8.60 7.01 45.81
C VAL A 553 9.54 7.98 46.52
N MET A 554 9.99 9.03 45.82
CA MET A 554 10.64 10.17 46.46
C MET A 554 9.58 11.12 47.02
N HIS A 555 9.67 11.36 48.32
CA HIS A 555 8.99 12.40 49.06
C HIS A 555 9.66 13.74 48.73
N ASP A 556 8.91 14.70 48.18
CA ASP A 556 9.21 16.12 48.38
C ASP A 556 8.00 16.74 49.06
N GLY A 557 8.16 16.96 50.38
CA GLY A 557 7.31 17.83 51.15
C GLY A 557 7.84 19.24 51.09
N LEU A 558 7.00 20.18 50.68
CA LEU A 558 7.15 21.60 51.02
C LEU A 558 5.76 22.14 51.37
N GLY A 559 5.56 22.35 52.65
CA GLY A 559 4.48 23.16 53.20
C GLY A 559 5.09 24.19 54.14
N ARG A 560 4.99 25.46 53.70
CA ARG A 560 5.19 26.72 54.44
C ARG A 560 6.61 27.11 54.86
#